data_AF-A0A6S6UMR7-F1
#
_entry.id   AF-A0A6S6UMR7-F1
#
_cell.length_a   1.000
_cell.length_b   1.000
_cell.length_c   1.000
_cell.angle_alpha   90.00
_cell.angle_beta   90.00
_cell.angle_gamma   90.00
#
_symmetry.space_group_name_H-M   'P 1'
#
loop_
_entity.id
_entity.type
_entity.pdbx_description
1 polymer ?
#
loop_
_entity_poly.entity_id
_entity_poly.type
_entity_poly.pdbx_seq_one_letter_code
_entity_poly.pdbx_strand_id
1 'polypeptide(L)'
;MGFQLDEKRLRRAGMDYRDMAPVVEHENFAAFSQAMSNKRLFALTTKASTNYVDAEFQDEDILLFGPETRGLPDSLLAVLPDEFKLRIPMLPESRSLNLSNTVSIMAYEALRQHNFNDLR
;
A
#
# COMPACT_ATOMS: atom_id res chain seq x y z
N MET A 1 -7.47 15.63 -9.02
CA MET A 1 -8.86 15.15 -8.88
C MET A 1 -8.88 14.25 -7.66
N GLY A 2 -9.12 14.85 -6.49
CA GLY A 2 -8.97 14.21 -5.19
C GLY A 2 -9.99 13.11 -4.96
N PHE A 3 -9.55 12.04 -4.30
CA PHE A 3 -10.43 11.03 -3.75
C PHE A 3 -11.25 11.70 -2.63
N GLN A 4 -12.47 12.13 -2.93
CA GLN A 4 -13.41 12.46 -1.86
C GLN A 4 -13.80 11.15 -1.19
N LEU A 5 -13.43 10.97 0.08
CA LEU A 5 -14.05 10.00 0.97
C LEU A 5 -15.53 10.40 1.12
N ASP A 6 -16.35 10.05 0.13
CA ASP A 6 -17.78 10.29 0.18
C ASP A 6 -18.39 9.31 1.19
N GLU A 7 -18.83 9.83 2.33
CA GLU A 7 -19.44 9.08 3.44
C GLU A 7 -20.54 8.12 2.97
N LYS A 8 -21.23 8.44 1.86
CA LYS A 8 -22.23 7.55 1.24
C LYS A 8 -21.63 6.28 0.64
N ARG A 9 -20.41 6.35 0.09
CA ARG A 9 -19.71 5.18 -0.46
C ARG A 9 -19.14 4.31 0.67
N LEU A 10 -18.68 4.92 1.76
CA LEU A 10 -18.20 4.23 2.96
C LEU A 10 -19.31 3.47 3.69
N ARG A 11 -20.50 4.08 3.87
CA ARG A 11 -21.66 3.37 4.44
C ARG A 11 -22.11 2.16 3.62
N ARG A 12 -21.96 2.22 2.29
CA ARG A 12 -22.34 1.12 1.39
C ARG A 12 -21.35 -0.05 1.44
N ALA A 13 -20.12 0.21 1.89
CA ALA A 13 -19.12 -0.82 2.17
C ALA A 13 -19.33 -1.53 3.52
N GLY A 14 -20.38 -1.17 4.29
CA GLY A 14 -20.72 -1.82 5.55
C GLY A 14 -19.76 -1.50 6.71
N MET A 15 -18.95 -0.46 6.57
CA MET A 15 -17.97 -0.06 7.58
C MET A 15 -18.66 0.78 8.65
N ASP A 16 -18.73 0.28 9.88
CA ASP A 16 -19.22 1.05 11.02
C ASP A 16 -18.19 2.13 11.38
N TYR A 17 -18.66 3.32 11.78
CA TYR A 17 -17.78 4.48 12.05
C TYR A 17 -16.78 4.22 13.19
N ARG A 18 -16.99 3.16 13.98
CA ARG A 18 -16.13 2.70 15.07
C ARG A 18 -15.00 1.77 14.62
N ASP A 19 -15.10 1.19 13.42
CA ASP A 19 -14.09 0.31 12.82
C ASP A 19 -13.06 1.09 11.98
N MET A 20 -13.16 2.42 11.94
CA MET A 20 -12.21 3.26 11.23
C MET A 20 -10.88 3.26 11.98
N ALA A 21 -9.89 2.57 11.43
CA ALA A 21 -8.49 2.88 11.68
C ALA A 21 -8.27 4.40 11.47
N PRO A 22 -7.34 5.04 12.19
CA PRO A 22 -7.10 6.47 12.03
C PRO A 22 -6.71 6.79 10.58
N VAL A 23 -7.64 7.39 9.83
CA VAL A 23 -7.39 7.87 8.46
C VAL A 23 -6.81 9.27 8.55
N VAL A 24 -5.63 9.46 7.96
CA VAL A 24 -4.94 10.75 7.91
C VAL A 24 -4.78 11.15 6.45
N GLU A 25 -5.31 12.32 6.08
CA GLU A 25 -5.09 12.92 4.77
C GLU A 25 -3.88 13.87 4.83
N HIS A 26 -2.96 13.73 3.87
CA HIS A 26 -1.82 14.63 3.71
C HIS A 26 -2.02 15.46 2.44
N GLU A 27 -1.71 16.76 2.50
CA GLU A 27 -1.91 17.69 1.38
C GLU A 27 -1.13 17.28 0.12
N ASN A 28 0.05 16.68 0.31
CA ASN A 28 0.92 16.24 -0.76
C ASN A 28 1.91 15.17 -0.23
N PHE A 29 2.67 14.57 -1.17
CA PHE A 29 3.64 13.53 -0.83
C PHE A 29 4.79 14.05 0.05
N ALA A 30 5.18 15.32 -0.05
CA ALA A 30 6.25 15.87 0.79
C ALA A 30 5.82 15.95 2.27
N ALA A 31 4.59 16.39 2.53
CA ALA A 31 4.01 16.40 3.88
C ALA A 31 3.92 14.99 4.48
N PHE A 32 3.49 14.02 3.67
CA PHE A 32 3.49 12.59 4.05
C PHE A 32 4.91 12.09 4.35
N SER A 33 5.87 12.35 3.46
CA SER A 33 7.26 11.91 3.62
C SER A 33 7.92 12.50 4.87
N GLN A 34 7.57 13.75 5.23
CA GLN A 34 8.04 14.36 6.47
C GLN A 34 7.44 13.67 7.70
N ALA A 35 6.12 13.43 7.69
CA ALA A 35 5.43 12.74 8.78
C ALA A 35 5.91 11.31 9.01
N MET A 36 6.40 10.65 7.95
CA MET A 36 6.83 9.25 7.96
C MET A 36 8.35 9.06 7.85
N SER A 37 9.13 10.11 8.09
CA SER A 37 10.57 10.17 7.81
C SER A 37 11.44 9.09 8.48
N ASN A 38 10.97 8.48 9.58
CA ASN A 38 11.69 7.45 10.31
C ASN A 38 11.19 6.02 10.04
N LYS A 39 10.28 5.84 9.06
CA LYS A 39 9.67 4.54 8.76
C LYS A 39 10.18 4.00 7.43
N ARG A 40 10.32 2.68 7.33
CA ARG A 40 10.64 2.01 6.05
C ARG A 40 9.41 2.06 5.16
N LEU A 41 9.62 2.39 3.89
CA LEU A 41 8.55 2.54 2.91
C LEU A 41 8.76 1.56 1.78
N PHE A 42 7.79 0.68 1.57
CA PHE A 42 7.74 -0.24 0.43
C PHE A 42 6.78 0.30 -0.62
N ALA A 43 7.27 0.54 -1.82
CA ALA A 43 6.48 0.95 -2.96
C ALA A 43 6.01 -0.25 -3.76
N LEU A 44 4.70 -0.37 -3.96
CA LEU A 44 4.15 -1.38 -4.84
C LEU A 44 4.04 -0.89 -6.28
N THR A 45 4.70 -1.61 -7.18
CA THR A 45 4.72 -1.28 -8.60
C THR A 45 4.93 -2.51 -9.46
N THR A 46 4.27 -2.56 -10.62
CA THR A 46 4.49 -3.63 -11.61
C THR A 46 5.86 -3.57 -12.26
N LYS A 47 6.58 -2.45 -12.09
CA LYS A 47 7.94 -2.22 -12.62
C LYS A 47 9.05 -2.82 -11.75
N ALA A 48 8.71 -3.34 -10.56
CA ALA A 48 9.68 -3.92 -9.64
C ALA A 48 10.17 -5.31 -10.09
N SER A 49 11.38 -5.66 -9.70
CA SER A 49 11.96 -7.00 -9.85
C SER A 49 11.74 -7.89 -8.62
N THR A 50 11.70 -7.29 -7.43
CA THR A 50 11.58 -7.98 -6.14
C THR A 50 10.15 -8.43 -5.89
N ASN A 51 9.93 -9.71 -5.55
CA ASN A 51 8.58 -10.18 -5.22
C ASN A 51 8.23 -9.79 -3.79
N TYR A 52 6.95 -9.51 -3.54
CA TYR A 52 6.50 -9.08 -2.22
C TYR A 52 6.78 -10.06 -1.08
N VAL A 53 6.85 -11.37 -1.38
CA VAL A 53 7.16 -12.43 -0.41
C VAL A 53 8.64 -12.51 -0.04
N ASP A 54 9.51 -11.88 -0.83
CA ASP A 54 10.95 -11.84 -0.58
C ASP A 54 11.32 -10.68 0.37
N ALA A 55 10.38 -9.79 0.67
CA ALA A 55 10.56 -8.69 1.61
C ALA A 55 10.40 -9.17 3.05
N GLU A 56 11.29 -8.70 3.93
CA GLU A 56 11.18 -8.87 5.37
C GLU A 56 10.45 -7.66 5.97
N PHE A 57 9.16 -7.87 6.26
CA PHE A 57 8.32 -6.86 6.90
C PHE A 57 8.64 -6.76 8.39
N GLN A 58 8.60 -5.53 8.88
CA GLN A 58 8.80 -5.15 10.26
C GLN A 58 7.61 -4.33 10.73
N ASP A 59 7.49 -4.21 12.05
CA ASP A 59 6.47 -3.35 12.65
C ASP A 59 6.64 -1.90 12.16
N GLU A 60 5.52 -1.22 11.99
CA GLU A 60 5.43 0.14 11.44
C GLU A 60 5.90 0.34 9.98
N ASP A 61 6.21 -0.72 9.24
CA ASP A 61 6.49 -0.62 7.80
C ASP A 61 5.32 0.01 7.04
N ILE A 62 5.64 0.87 6.08
CA ILE A 62 4.64 1.54 5.26
C ILE A 62 4.53 0.86 3.91
N LEU A 63 3.31 0.47 3.55
CA LEU A 63 2.97 -0.04 2.23
C LEU A 63 2.38 1.11 1.39
N LEU A 64 3.13 1.56 0.38
CA LEU A 64 2.72 2.65 -0.49
C LEU A 64 2.16 2.11 -1.81
N PHE A 65 0.94 2.55 -2.14
CA PHE A 65 0.22 2.15 -3.34
C PHE A 65 -0.08 3.36 -4.23
N GLY A 66 0.07 3.19 -5.54
CA GLY A 66 -0.35 4.19 -6.51
C GLY A 66 -1.83 4.07 -6.87
N PRO A 67 -2.44 5.12 -7.45
CA PRO A 67 -3.79 5.04 -8.01
C PRO A 67 -3.87 4.00 -9.13
N GLU A 68 -5.00 3.29 -9.21
CA GLU A 68 -5.24 2.17 -10.16
C GLU A 68 -4.87 2.48 -11.61
N THR A 69 -5.11 3.71 -12.04
CA THR A 69 -4.97 4.11 -13.45
C THR A 69 -3.56 4.43 -13.87
N ARG A 70 -2.70 4.87 -12.95
CA ARG A 70 -1.37 5.42 -13.29
C ARG A 70 -0.22 4.86 -12.46
N GLY A 71 -0.51 4.18 -11.36
CA GLY A 71 0.52 3.72 -10.42
C GLY A 71 1.25 4.88 -9.75
N LEU A 72 2.42 4.57 -9.16
CA LEU A 72 3.28 5.55 -8.49
C LEU A 72 4.08 6.38 -9.50
N PRO A 73 4.37 7.66 -9.22
CA PRO A 73 5.23 8.48 -10.07
C PRO A 73 6.64 7.89 -10.21
N ASP A 74 7.19 7.92 -11.43
CA ASP A 74 8.53 7.39 -11.69
C ASP A 74 9.62 8.12 -10.90
N SER A 75 9.43 9.42 -10.64
CA SER A 75 10.34 10.21 -9.79
C SER A 75 10.41 9.68 -8.35
N LEU A 76 9.32 9.13 -7.82
CA LEU A 76 9.26 8.51 -6.50
C LEU A 76 9.95 7.14 -6.53
N LEU A 77 9.68 6.33 -7.55
CA LEU A 77 10.30 5.01 -7.69
C LEU A 77 11.82 5.09 -7.92
N ALA A 78 12.30 6.17 -8.55
CA ALA A 78 13.72 6.38 -8.84
C ALA A 78 14.57 6.66 -7.59
N VAL A 79 13.98 7.23 -6.54
CA VAL A 79 14.71 7.57 -5.30
C VAL A 79 14.72 6.42 -4.28
N LEU A 80 13.85 5.42 -4.46
CA LEU A 80 13.82 4.25 -3.60
C LEU A 80 14.85 3.20 -4.05
N PRO A 81 15.53 2.53 -3.11
CA PRO A 81 16.30 1.32 -3.43
C PRO A 81 15.41 0.20 -3.99
N ASP A 82 15.98 -0.70 -4.80
CA ASP A 82 15.21 -1.77 -5.48
C ASP A 82 14.60 -2.79 -4.51
N GLU A 83 15.21 -3.03 -3.34
CA GLU A 83 14.66 -3.88 -2.28
C GLU A 83 13.36 -3.34 -1.66
N PHE A 84 13.13 -2.01 -1.75
CA PHE A 84 11.91 -1.36 -1.29
C PHE A 84 10.85 -1.22 -2.39
N LYS A 85 11.13 -1.69 -3.60
CA LYS A 85 10.18 -1.74 -4.71
C LYS A 85 9.70 -3.17 -4.86
N LEU A 86 8.42 -3.41 -4.58
CA LEU A 86 7.85 -4.76 -4.58
C LEU A 86 6.81 -4.93 -5.70
N ARG A 87 6.70 -6.15 -6.21
CA ARG A 87 5.62 -6.59 -7.10
C ARG A 87 4.90 -7.82 -6.56
N ILE A 88 3.63 -7.94 -6.94
CA ILE A 88 2.88 -9.19 -6.88
C ILE A 88 3.11 -9.92 -8.23
N PRO A 89 3.60 -11.17 -8.24
CA PRO A 89 3.73 -11.95 -9.46
C PRO A 89 2.40 -12.09 -10.19
N MET A 90 2.41 -11.84 -11.50
CA MET A 90 1.24 -11.96 -12.38
C MET A 90 1.67 -12.61 -13.71
N LEU A 91 0.73 -13.23 -14.43
CA LEU A 91 1.02 -13.74 -15.77
C LEU A 91 1.33 -12.57 -16.73
N PRO A 92 2.20 -12.75 -17.73
CA PRO A 92 2.66 -11.67 -18.61
C PRO A 92 1.54 -10.88 -19.30
N GLU A 93 0.42 -11.53 -19.65
CA GLU A 93 -0.71 -10.90 -20.35
C GLU A 93 -1.87 -10.51 -19.42
N SER A 94 -1.68 -10.64 -18.10
CA SER A 94 -2.73 -10.30 -17.14
C SER A 94 -2.85 -8.80 -16.95
N ARG A 95 -4.10 -8.35 -16.77
CA ARG A 95 -4.37 -7.01 -16.22
C ARG A 95 -3.89 -6.98 -14.77
N SER A 96 -3.46 -5.80 -14.32
CA SER A 96 -3.14 -5.59 -12.91
C SER A 96 -4.34 -5.93 -12.02
N LEU A 97 -4.05 -6.45 -10.83
CA LEU A 97 -5.05 -6.67 -9.80
C LEU A 97 -5.73 -5.34 -9.43
N ASN A 98 -6.99 -5.43 -8.98
CA ASN A 98 -7.65 -4.28 -8.36
C ASN A 98 -6.84 -3.79 -7.15
N LEU A 99 -6.88 -2.47 -6.88
CA LEU A 99 -6.11 -1.89 -5.78
C LEU A 99 -6.49 -2.49 -4.42
N SER A 100 -7.77 -2.76 -4.16
CA SER A 100 -8.20 -3.35 -2.88
C SER A 100 -7.61 -4.75 -2.68
N ASN A 101 -7.64 -5.61 -3.71
CA ASN A 101 -7.02 -6.94 -3.67
C ASN A 101 -5.52 -6.84 -3.46
N THR A 102 -4.87 -5.89 -4.10
CA THR A 102 -3.43 -5.64 -3.97
C THR A 102 -3.08 -5.24 -2.53
N VAL A 103 -3.85 -4.31 -1.93
CA VAL A 103 -3.68 -3.91 -0.53
C VAL A 103 -3.90 -5.10 0.40
N SER A 104 -4.96 -5.89 0.20
CA SER A 104 -5.26 -7.06 1.03
C SER A 104 -4.15 -8.11 0.99
N ILE A 105 -3.62 -8.43 -0.20
CA ILE A 105 -2.52 -9.41 -0.34
C ILE A 105 -1.28 -8.96 0.43
N MET A 106 -0.89 -7.69 0.27
CA MET A 106 0.29 -7.15 0.93
C MET A 106 0.13 -7.08 2.44
N ALA A 107 -1.01 -6.59 2.91
CA ALA A 107 -1.31 -6.49 4.33
C ALA A 107 -1.31 -7.87 5.00
N TYR A 108 -1.95 -8.87 4.38
CA TYR A 108 -1.98 -10.22 4.94
C TYR A 108 -0.63 -10.94 4.89
N GLU A 109 0.24 -10.64 3.91
CA GLU A 109 1.60 -11.19 3.92
C GLU A 109 2.43 -10.59 5.07
N ALA A 110 2.37 -9.27 5.27
CA ALA A 110 3.03 -8.64 6.41
C ALA A 110 2.50 -9.23 7.72
N LEU A 111 1.17 -9.33 7.89
CA LEU A 111 0.57 -9.96 9.06
C LEU A 111 1.01 -11.42 9.22
N ARG A 112 1.11 -12.20 8.14
CA ARG A 112 1.59 -13.58 8.17
C ARG A 112 3.02 -13.67 8.69
N GLN A 113 3.92 -12.79 8.26
CA GLN A 113 5.30 -12.73 8.77
C GLN A 113 5.34 -12.38 10.27
N HIS A 114 4.38 -11.58 10.73
CA HIS A 114 4.14 -11.30 12.14
C HIS A 114 3.24 -12.34 12.85
N ASN A 115 3.12 -13.56 12.32
CA ASN A 115 2.32 -14.67 12.86
C ASN A 115 0.85 -14.35 13.15
N PHE A 116 0.29 -13.35 12.46
CA PHE A 116 -1.05 -12.81 12.73
C PHE A 116 -1.24 -12.43 14.20
N ASN A 117 -0.18 -11.93 14.86
CA ASN A 117 -0.25 -11.45 16.23
C ASN A 117 -1.47 -10.52 16.40
N ASP A 118 -2.19 -10.69 17.51
CA ASP A 118 -3.38 -9.92 17.88
C ASP A 118 -4.63 -10.12 16.99
N LEU A 119 -4.59 -11.05 16.04
CA LEU A 119 -5.74 -11.48 15.24
C LEU A 119 -6.24 -12.86 15.68
N ARG A 120 -7.55 -13.11 15.52
CA ARG A 120 -8.21 -14.38 15.90
C ARG A 120 -8.21 -15.40 14.78
#